data_AF-A0A0N4ZUW0-F1
#
_entry.id   AF-A0A0N4ZUW0-F1
#
_cell.length_a   1.000
_cell.length_b   1.000
_cell.length_c   1.000
_cell.angle_alpha   90.00
_cell.angle_beta   90.00
_cell.angle_gamma   90.00
#
_symmetry.space_group_name_H-M   'P 1'
#
loop_
_entity.id
_entity.type
_entity.pdbx_description
1 polymer ?
#
loop_
_entity_poly.entity_id
_entity_poly.type
_entity_poly.pdbx_seq_one_letter_code
_entity_poly.pdbx_strand_id
1 'polypeptide(L)'
;MKLKIVFFLLLSFCLVQTDDTIQCQLCINLVNNLKEIVEKDGADIAREAAEICDKITLNISILDAMCKRFAIEEIDNIIQGLKRNNSAETICNDINICHKLHVITI
;
A
#
# COMPACT_ATOMS: atom_id res chain seq x y z
N MET A 1 -33.01 30.71 -4.73
CA MET A 1 -32.35 29.74 -5.64
C MET A 1 -30.82 29.64 -5.49
N LYS A 2 -30.10 30.61 -4.90
CA LYS A 2 -28.63 30.58 -4.78
C LYS A 2 -28.09 29.68 -3.65
N LEU A 3 -28.87 29.48 -2.58
CA LEU A 3 -28.47 28.71 -1.40
C LEU A 3 -28.44 27.18 -1.62
N LYS A 4 -29.29 26.67 -2.52
CA LYS A 4 -29.33 25.23 -2.86
C LYS A 4 -28.14 24.79 -3.72
N ILE A 5 -27.57 25.71 -4.52
CA ILE A 5 -26.40 25.45 -5.37
C ILE A 5 -25.14 25.32 -4.50
N VAL A 6 -24.99 26.16 -3.47
CA VAL A 6 -23.88 26.07 -2.52
C VAL A 6 -23.94 24.77 -1.71
N PHE A 7 -25.15 24.34 -1.31
CA PHE A 7 -25.34 23.07 -0.59
C PHE A 7 -25.02 21.85 -1.46
N PHE A 8 -25.32 21.90 -2.76
CA PHE A 8 -25.02 20.83 -3.72
C PHE A 8 -23.53 20.75 -4.09
N LEU A 9 -22.84 21.90 -4.14
CA LEU A 9 -21.39 21.98 -4.37
C LEU A 9 -20.58 21.51 -3.15
N LEU A 10 -21.04 21.80 -1.93
CA LEU A 10 -20.42 21.30 -0.69
C LEU A 10 -20.54 19.77 -0.53
N LEU A 11 -21.63 19.17 -0.99
CA LEU A 11 -21.82 17.72 -0.99
C LEU A 11 -20.94 16.99 -2.02
N SER A 12 -20.47 17.69 -3.06
CA SER A 12 -19.68 17.10 -4.16
C SER A 12 -18.18 16.99 -3.85
N PHE A 13 -17.68 17.67 -2.80
CA PHE A 13 -16.25 17.68 -2.44
C PHE A 13 -15.81 16.47 -1.59
N CYS A 14 -16.73 15.56 -1.24
CA CYS A 14 -16.41 14.37 -0.43
C CYS A 14 -15.98 13.13 -1.23
N LEU A 15 -15.89 13.21 -2.57
CA LEU A 15 -15.34 12.12 -3.38
C LEU A 15 -13.79 12.14 -3.33
N VAL A 16 -13.23 12.08 -2.12
CA VAL A 16 -11.81 11.78 -1.93
C VAL A 16 -11.63 10.29 -2.22
N GLN A 17 -10.80 9.98 -3.21
CA GLN A 17 -10.55 8.63 -3.68
C GLN A 17 -9.94 7.77 -2.56
N THR A 18 -10.67 6.75 -2.13
CA THR A 18 -10.28 5.88 -1.01
C THR A 18 -9.45 4.66 -1.44
N ASP A 19 -9.42 4.33 -2.72
CA ASP A 19 -8.84 3.07 -3.21
C ASP A 19 -7.31 3.04 -3.07
N ASP A 20 -6.64 4.17 -3.32
CA ASP A 20 -5.19 4.33 -3.12
C ASP A 20 -4.81 4.11 -1.64
N THR A 21 -5.74 4.35 -0.71
CA THR A 21 -5.44 4.26 0.72
C THR A 21 -5.29 2.81 1.17
N ILE A 22 -6.16 1.90 0.68
CA ILE A 22 -6.14 0.49 1.07
C ILE A 22 -4.91 -0.20 0.49
N GLN A 23 -4.61 0.02 -0.80
CA GLN A 23 -3.45 -0.59 -1.46
C GLN A 23 -2.14 -0.08 -0.83
N CYS A 24 -2.06 1.21 -0.55
CA CYS A 24 -0.93 1.82 0.14
C CYS A 24 -0.74 1.24 1.55
N GLN A 25 -1.82 1.08 2.32
CA GLN A 25 -1.75 0.45 3.65
C GLN A 25 -1.29 -1.00 3.59
N LEU A 26 -1.78 -1.78 2.62
CA LEU A 26 -1.33 -3.16 2.43
C LEU A 26 0.16 -3.23 2.11
N CYS A 27 0.65 -2.37 1.21
CA CYS A 27 2.07 -2.29 0.90
C CYS A 27 2.89 -1.92 2.14
N ILE A 28 2.51 -0.85 2.86
CA ILE A 28 3.26 -0.39 4.04
C ILE A 28 3.33 -1.51 5.09
N ASN A 29 2.20 -2.20 5.33
CA ASN A 29 2.15 -3.31 6.27
C ASN A 29 3.03 -4.48 5.82
N LEU A 30 3.00 -4.85 4.54
CA LEU A 30 3.86 -5.89 3.99
C LEU A 30 5.35 -5.55 4.16
N VAL A 31 5.77 -4.36 3.76
CA VAL A 31 7.17 -3.90 3.86
C VAL A 31 7.65 -3.87 5.31
N ASN A 32 6.81 -3.37 6.23
CA ASN A 32 7.15 -3.34 7.65
C ASN A 32 7.36 -4.74 8.24
N ASN A 33 6.54 -5.72 7.85
CA ASN A 33 6.69 -7.10 8.30
C ASN A 33 7.90 -7.79 7.67
N LEU A 34 8.26 -7.43 6.42
CA LEU A 34 9.42 -7.99 5.73
C LEU A 34 10.76 -7.51 6.27
N LYS A 35 10.80 -6.36 6.96
CA LYS A 35 12.04 -5.75 7.45
C LYS A 35 12.90 -6.72 8.28
N GLU A 36 12.29 -7.48 9.18
CA GLU A 36 13.00 -8.44 10.04
C GLU A 36 13.38 -9.74 9.31
N ILE A 37 12.74 -10.04 8.18
CA ILE A 37 12.94 -11.27 7.41
C ILE A 37 14.07 -11.11 6.41
N VAL A 38 14.24 -9.93 5.81
CA VAL A 38 15.29 -9.66 4.80
C VAL A 38 16.70 -9.78 5.38
N GLU A 39 16.86 -9.59 6.69
CA GLU A 39 18.15 -9.77 7.37
C GLU A 39 18.47 -11.24 7.71
N LYS A 40 17.48 -12.13 7.59
CA LYS A 40 17.63 -13.55 7.91
C LYS A 40 18.21 -14.32 6.72
N ASP A 41 19.42 -14.84 6.89
CA ASP A 41 20.09 -15.65 5.87
C ASP A 41 19.29 -16.94 5.56
N GLY A 42 19.19 -17.28 4.28
CA GLY A 42 18.46 -18.46 3.78
C GLY A 42 16.92 -18.41 3.85
N ALA A 43 16.32 -17.25 4.15
CA ALA A 43 14.86 -17.11 4.13
C ALA A 43 14.30 -17.12 2.69
N ASP A 44 13.21 -17.87 2.48
CA ASP A 44 12.41 -17.78 1.25
C ASP A 44 11.47 -16.57 1.35
N ILE A 45 12.00 -15.40 0.98
CA ILE A 45 11.31 -14.11 1.15
C ILE A 45 9.97 -14.09 0.40
N ALA A 46 9.85 -14.77 -0.74
CA ALA A 46 8.61 -14.83 -1.51
C ALA A 46 7.52 -15.61 -0.78
N ARG A 47 7.88 -16.77 -0.19
CA ARG A 47 6.95 -17.53 0.65
C ARG A 47 6.54 -16.74 1.90
N GLU A 48 7.50 -16.12 2.57
CA GLU A 48 7.22 -15.32 3.78
C GLU A 48 6.32 -14.11 3.47
N ALA A 49 6.54 -13.44 2.33
CA ALA A 49 5.67 -12.35 1.88
C ALA A 49 4.23 -12.82 1.63
N ALA A 50 4.04 -14.02 1.06
CA ALA A 50 2.71 -14.61 0.89
C ALA A 50 2.02 -14.91 2.23
N GLU A 51 2.75 -15.45 3.21
CA GLU A 51 2.22 -15.69 4.56
C GLU A 51 1.90 -14.40 5.31
N ILE A 52 2.67 -13.33 5.09
CA ILE A 52 2.35 -11.99 5.59
C ILE A 52 1.06 -11.49 4.97
N CYS A 53 0.88 -11.66 3.65
CA CYS A 53 -0.34 -11.29 2.95
C CYS A 53 -1.58 -11.98 3.54
N ASP A 54 -1.51 -13.28 3.82
CA ASP A 54 -2.61 -14.03 4.46
C ASP A 54 -2.99 -13.40 5.81
N LYS A 55 -1.99 -13.01 6.60
CA LYS A 55 -2.17 -12.40 7.93
C LYS A 55 -2.76 -11.00 7.86
N ILE A 56 -2.17 -10.10 7.07
CA ILE A 56 -2.60 -8.69 7.03
C ILE A 56 -3.96 -8.51 6.37
N THR A 57 -4.34 -9.43 5.49
CA THR A 57 -5.64 -9.40 4.79
C THR A 57 -6.72 -10.23 5.47
N LEU A 58 -6.39 -10.91 6.58
CA LEU A 58 -7.29 -11.80 7.31
C LEU A 58 -7.92 -12.88 6.40
N ASN A 59 -7.18 -13.34 5.39
CA ASN A 59 -7.66 -14.25 4.34
C ASN A 59 -8.89 -13.75 3.56
N ILE A 60 -9.12 -12.43 3.51
CA ILE A 60 -10.14 -11.86 2.62
C ILE A 60 -9.64 -12.00 1.19
N SER A 61 -10.25 -12.93 0.44
CA SER A 61 -9.76 -13.39 -0.87
C SER A 61 -9.35 -12.28 -1.84
N ILE A 62 -10.11 -11.18 -1.92
CA ILE A 62 -9.79 -10.06 -2.82
C ILE A 62 -8.53 -9.31 -2.37
N LEU A 63 -8.44 -8.98 -1.08
CA LEU A 63 -7.31 -8.25 -0.52
C LEU A 63 -6.04 -9.13 -0.54
N ASP A 64 -6.20 -10.41 -0.24
CA ASP A 64 -5.12 -11.39 -0.24
C ASP A 64 -4.51 -11.54 -1.64
N ALA A 65 -5.35 -11.73 -2.66
CA ALA A 65 -4.90 -11.81 -4.05
C ALA A 65 -4.17 -10.53 -4.50
N MET A 66 -4.66 -9.36 -4.09
CA MET A 66 -4.00 -8.08 -4.38
C MET A 66 -2.64 -7.99 -3.68
N CYS A 67 -2.57 -8.30 -2.39
CA CYS A 67 -1.33 -8.28 -1.62
C CYS A 67 -0.29 -9.23 -2.21
N LYS A 68 -0.68 -10.48 -2.49
CA LYS A 68 0.23 -11.49 -3.05
C LYS A 68 0.73 -11.11 -4.43
N ARG A 69 -0.12 -10.48 -5.26
CA ARG A 69 0.31 -9.95 -6.56
C ARG A 69 1.39 -8.88 -6.40
N PHE A 70 1.16 -7.91 -5.50
CA PHE A 70 2.17 -6.87 -5.22
C PHE A 70 3.46 -7.47 -4.65
N ALA A 71 3.34 -8.41 -3.72
CA ALA A 71 4.48 -9.12 -3.17
C ALA A 71 5.28 -9.77 -4.29
N ILE A 72 4.67 -10.52 -5.20
CA ILE A 72 5.38 -11.21 -6.28
C ILE A 72 6.00 -10.23 -7.28
N GLU A 73 5.26 -9.20 -7.71
CA GLU A 73 5.72 -8.27 -8.75
C GLU A 73 6.82 -7.33 -8.23
N GLU A 74 6.79 -6.96 -6.96
CA GLU A 74 7.65 -5.88 -6.40
C GLU A 74 8.64 -6.37 -5.34
N ILE A 75 8.76 -7.68 -5.08
CA ILE A 75 9.60 -8.19 -3.98
C ILE A 75 11.04 -7.71 -4.05
N ASP A 76 11.63 -7.68 -5.24
CA ASP A 76 13.02 -7.27 -5.43
C ASP A 76 13.23 -5.79 -5.14
N ASN A 77 12.27 -4.95 -5.51
CA ASN A 77 12.29 -3.51 -5.22
C ASN A 77 12.11 -3.27 -3.72
N ILE A 78 11.22 -4.01 -3.07
CA ILE A 78 11.01 -3.97 -1.63
C ILE A 78 12.29 -4.38 -0.88
N ILE A 79 12.92 -5.49 -1.26
CA ILE A 79 14.18 -5.97 -0.65
C ILE A 79 15.29 -4.93 -0.83
N GLN A 80 15.44 -4.37 -2.04
CA GLN A 80 16.45 -3.35 -2.30
C GLN A 80 16.21 -2.09 -1.48
N GLY A 81 14.96 -1.65 -1.36
CA GLY A 81 14.58 -0.51 -0.53
C GLY A 81 14.91 -0.75 0.95
N LEU A 82 14.56 -1.93 1.47
CA LEU A 82 14.88 -2.33 2.85
C LEU A 82 16.39 -2.36 3.09
N LYS A 83 17.18 -2.90 2.16
CA LYS A 83 18.67 -2.91 2.22
C LYS A 83 19.28 -1.51 2.21
N ARG A 84 18.59 -0.51 1.66
CA ARG A 84 19.00 0.91 1.68
C ARG A 84 18.51 1.66 2.92
N ASN A 85 17.86 0.98 3.87
CA ASN A 85 17.22 1.57 5.04
C ASN A 85 16.14 2.60 4.69
N ASN A 86 15.48 2.46 3.54
CA ASN A 86 14.32 3.30 3.21
C ASN A 86 13.13 2.94 4.11
N SER A 87 12.28 3.92 4.42
CA SER A 87 11.04 3.65 5.15
C SER A 87 10.03 2.92 4.26
N ALA A 88 9.05 2.25 4.88
CA ALA A 88 7.99 1.56 4.15
C ALA A 88 7.20 2.52 3.24
N GLU A 89 6.95 3.75 3.70
CA GLU A 89 6.30 4.79 2.91
C GLU A 89 7.12 5.17 1.68
N THR A 90 8.43 5.37 1.83
CA THR A 90 9.31 5.66 0.69
C THR A 90 9.28 4.51 -0.32
N ILE A 91 9.45 3.27 0.15
CA ILE A 91 9.44 2.09 -0.70
C ILE A 91 8.12 1.97 -1.46
N CYS A 92 6.98 2.06 -0.77
CA CYS A 92 5.66 1.93 -1.38
C CYS A 92 5.31 3.09 -2.33
N ASN A 93 5.89 4.28 -2.12
CA ASN A 93 5.79 5.38 -3.09
C ASN A 93 6.67 5.12 -4.32
N ASP A 94 7.89 4.59 -4.15
CA ASP A 94 8.84 4.35 -5.24
C ASP A 94 8.32 3.29 -6.23
N ILE A 95 7.55 2.30 -5.75
CA ILE A 95 6.88 1.29 -6.59
C ILE A 95 5.47 1.73 -7.04
N ASN A 96 5.09 2.99 -6.82
CA ASN A 96 3.82 3.60 -7.23
C ASN A 96 2.55 2.91 -6.67
N ILE A 97 2.65 2.20 -5.54
CA ILE A 97 1.48 1.65 -4.86
C ILE A 97 0.83 2.72 -3.98
N CYS A 98 1.65 3.48 -3.27
CA CYS A 98 1.22 4.71 -2.61
C CYS A 98 1.40 5.85 -3.59
N HIS A 99 0.30 6.49 -4.00
CA HIS A 99 0.40 7.84 -4.52
C HIS A 99 0.47 8.79 -3.33
N LYS A 100 1.53 9.60 -3.24
CA LYS A 100 1.46 10.81 -2.41
C LYS A 100 0.21 11.54 -2.84
N LEU A 101 -0.73 11.71 -1.92
CA LEU A 101 -1.97 12.43 -2.14
C LEU A 101 -1.63 13.69 -2.94
N HIS A 102 -1.93 13.70 -4.23
CA HIS A 102 -1.91 14.92 -5.00
C HIS A 102 -3.16 15.62 -4.52
N VAL A 103 -3.05 16.29 -3.37
CA VAL A 103 -4.06 17.23 -2.89
C VAL A 103 -4.31 18.11 -4.09
N ILE A 104 -5.48 17.96 -4.71
CA ILE A 104 -5.99 18.96 -5.62
C ILE A 104 -6.27 20.14 -4.72
N THR A 105 -5.23 20.92 -4.47
CA THR A 105 -5.32 22.25 -3.88
C THR A 105 -6.02 23.07 -4.95
N ILE A 106 -7.35 23.13 -4.86
CA ILE A 106 -8.16 24.13 -5.55
C ILE A 106 -8.03 25.43 -4.75
#